data_AF-A0A6P3XPX1-F1
#
_entry.id   AF-A0A6P3XPX1-F1
#
_cell.length_a   1.000
_cell.length_b   1.000
_cell.length_c   1.000
_cell.angle_alpha   90.00
_cell.angle_beta   90.00
_cell.angle_gamma   90.00
#
_symmetry.space_group_name_H-M   'P 1'
#
loop_
_entity.id
_entity.type
_entity.pdbx_description
1 polymer ?
#
loop_
_entity_poly.entity_id
_entity_poly.type
_entity_poly.pdbx_seq_one_letter_code
_entity_poly.pdbx_strand_id
1 'polypeptide(L)'
;MADEHIIERNEHLDMPTSYMDEIQIRDIDFERQYPNGKTIFYKKAKVELFPSYICSDGLVRRITIYEDDQYTTPIRYCEKYLNRNDYLVESTRDLDTDTITDSFEKGRSDYCKAHRYLAYDKDTIDCERVIDFYYKAHFDGLSRIEMGPFHLTQHYVDRDDFLYYRHTEFSTDKSNSTTNNIHSRHITKIDEKYHRNEKVLAHRDIAVRKFIINKNEIHIKYHYDKGQSTRNTRTFMKPTADRGDRLVFDPSMVHEYHPNPMALPEKNIYLFYDFDKHLKDEDHCTSRIKDTESEVASFLKRRADEKLNLQLTISLFDRDRVVDTAVTKLETEGPRYLSQEDVMRELDPLGPYLARISDLSLITKEGAYLLYDECLNDFKQSSVEKANRILFVMQEHNAKLEKLQASLIQTAELSKAEEEQILAKINELNFDLYVLETYLNHHRESTSRRYQVLVNRLRESPFLQSFGIKL
;
A
#
# COMPACT_ATOMS: atom_id res chain seq x y z
N MET A 1 32.81 -63.36 31.78
CA MET A 1 31.85 -63.92 30.79
C MET A 1 30.53 -63.23 31.05
N ALA A 2 29.86 -62.83 29.97
CA ALA A 2 28.92 -61.70 29.90
C ALA A 2 27.72 -61.79 30.87
N ASP A 3 27.53 -60.73 31.67
CA ASP A 3 26.22 -60.40 32.25
C ASP A 3 25.45 -59.58 31.22
N GLU A 4 24.41 -60.18 30.65
CA GLU A 4 23.45 -59.51 29.79
C GLU A 4 22.59 -58.55 30.64
N HIS A 5 22.82 -57.25 30.46
CA HIS A 5 21.87 -56.22 30.89
C HIS A 5 20.57 -56.42 30.07
N ILE A 6 19.54 -56.96 30.70
CA ILE A 6 18.17 -56.96 30.18
C ILE A 6 17.73 -55.49 30.10
N ILE A 7 17.73 -54.93 28.90
CA ILE A 7 17.07 -53.65 28.62
C ILE A 7 15.57 -53.96 28.57
N GLU A 8 14.82 -53.50 29.57
CA GLU A 8 13.36 -53.50 29.53
C GLU A 8 12.91 -52.78 28.25
N ARG A 9 12.40 -53.56 27.28
CA ARG A 9 11.68 -53.02 26.14
C ARG A 9 10.37 -52.46 26.69
N ASN A 10 10.27 -51.14 26.72
CA ASN A 10 8.99 -50.46 26.88
C ASN A 10 8.06 -50.91 25.74
N GLU A 11 7.25 -51.93 25.99
CA GLU A 11 6.13 -52.33 25.14
C GLU A 11 5.11 -51.19 25.16
N HIS A 12 5.28 -50.24 24.23
CA HIS A 12 4.25 -49.27 23.93
C HIS A 12 3.11 -50.05 23.28
N LEU A 13 1.91 -49.89 23.81
CA LEU A 13 0.70 -50.48 23.23
C LEU A 13 0.47 -49.79 21.88
N ASP A 14 0.99 -50.37 20.80
CA ASP A 14 0.78 -49.85 19.46
C ASP A 14 -0.71 -49.94 19.14
N MET A 15 -1.33 -48.77 18.94
CA MET A 15 -2.72 -48.70 18.48
C MET A 15 -2.84 -49.50 17.17
N PRO A 16 -3.85 -50.37 17.04
CA PRO A 16 -4.04 -51.12 15.82
C PRO A 16 -4.20 -50.16 14.64
N THR A 17 -3.60 -50.54 13.49
CA THR A 17 -3.72 -49.77 12.25
C THR A 17 -5.18 -49.55 11.92
N SER A 18 -5.53 -48.29 11.62
CA SER A 18 -6.86 -47.89 11.17
C SER A 18 -7.36 -48.82 10.06
N TYR A 19 -8.61 -49.28 10.16
CA TYR A 19 -9.27 -50.06 9.10
C TYR A 19 -9.54 -49.23 7.84
N MET A 20 -9.33 -47.91 7.91
CA MET A 20 -9.55 -46.96 6.83
C MET A 20 -8.20 -46.39 6.39
N ASP A 21 -7.99 -46.39 5.07
CA ASP A 21 -6.90 -45.65 4.43
C ASP A 21 -7.06 -44.14 4.68
N GLU A 22 -5.96 -43.41 4.55
CA GLU A 22 -5.96 -41.95 4.69
C GLU A 22 -6.91 -41.32 3.65
N ILE A 23 -7.86 -40.51 4.13
CA ILE A 23 -8.79 -39.80 3.25
C ILE A 23 -8.01 -38.70 2.52
N GLN A 24 -7.71 -38.93 1.25
CA GLN A 24 -7.07 -37.94 0.39
C GLN A 24 -8.13 -37.18 -0.42
N ILE A 25 -8.35 -35.92 -0.07
CA ILE A 25 -9.16 -34.99 -0.85
C ILE A 25 -8.19 -34.09 -1.61
N ARG A 26 -8.26 -34.09 -2.95
CA ARG A 26 -7.47 -33.18 -3.77
C ARG A 26 -7.96 -31.75 -3.60
N ASP A 27 -7.06 -30.77 -3.64
CA ASP A 27 -7.40 -29.35 -3.44
C ASP A 27 -8.46 -28.88 -4.46
N ILE A 28 -8.33 -29.32 -5.73
CA ILE A 28 -9.31 -29.04 -6.78
C ILE A 28 -10.71 -29.58 -6.43
N ASP A 29 -10.79 -30.79 -5.86
CA ASP A 29 -12.06 -31.42 -5.50
C ASP A 29 -12.68 -30.75 -4.27
N PHE A 30 -11.85 -30.30 -3.31
CA PHE A 30 -12.29 -29.54 -2.14
C PHE A 30 -12.83 -28.15 -2.53
N GLU A 31 -12.20 -27.48 -3.50
CA GLU A 31 -12.63 -26.15 -3.92
C GLU A 31 -13.87 -26.17 -4.84
N ARG A 32 -14.10 -27.27 -5.57
CA ARG A 32 -15.29 -27.50 -6.40
C ARG A 32 -16.54 -27.85 -5.56
N GLN A 33 -16.76 -27.16 -4.44
CA GLN A 33 -17.93 -27.36 -3.56
C GLN A 33 -19.27 -27.20 -4.29
N TYR A 34 -19.31 -26.36 -5.35
CA TYR A 34 -20.51 -26.02 -6.11
C TYR A 34 -20.26 -26.09 -7.63
N PRO A 35 -20.19 -27.28 -8.26
CA PRO A 35 -19.71 -27.44 -9.64
C PRO A 35 -20.44 -26.60 -10.70
N ASN A 36 -21.71 -26.26 -10.48
CA ASN A 36 -22.52 -25.40 -11.37
C ASN A 36 -22.92 -24.07 -10.71
N GLY A 37 -22.27 -23.70 -9.61
CA GLY A 37 -22.71 -22.64 -8.69
C GLY A 37 -23.88 -23.07 -7.80
N LYS A 38 -24.12 -22.30 -6.74
CA LYS A 38 -25.23 -22.52 -5.80
C LYS A 38 -25.98 -21.23 -5.54
N THR A 39 -27.29 -21.25 -5.70
CA THR A 39 -28.16 -20.12 -5.40
C THR A 39 -28.96 -20.39 -4.13
N ILE A 40 -28.96 -19.42 -3.22
CA ILE A 40 -29.66 -19.48 -1.93
C ILE A 40 -30.53 -18.23 -1.81
N PHE A 41 -31.81 -18.42 -1.51
CA PHE A 41 -32.74 -17.32 -1.28
C PHE A 41 -32.94 -17.09 0.22
N TYR A 42 -32.74 -15.85 0.64
CA TYR A 42 -33.06 -15.34 1.97
C TYR A 42 -34.13 -14.27 1.84
N LYS A 43 -34.73 -13.85 2.96
CA LYS A 43 -35.68 -12.73 2.95
C LYS A 43 -35.05 -11.50 2.29
N LYS A 44 -35.61 -11.07 1.15
CA LYS A 44 -35.15 -9.95 0.32
C LYS A 44 -33.70 -10.03 -0.20
N ALA A 45 -33.08 -11.20 -0.19
CA ALA A 45 -31.72 -11.36 -0.70
C ALA A 45 -31.54 -12.67 -1.48
N LYS A 46 -30.88 -12.59 -2.63
CA LYS A 46 -30.44 -13.73 -3.43
C LYS A 46 -28.93 -13.84 -3.34
N VAL A 47 -28.42 -14.98 -2.89
CA VAL A 47 -26.98 -15.25 -2.78
C VAL A 47 -26.59 -16.31 -3.80
N GLU A 48 -25.68 -15.97 -4.69
CA GLU A 48 -25.08 -16.85 -5.68
C GLU A 48 -23.63 -17.13 -5.26
N LEU A 49 -23.26 -18.40 -5.15
CA LEU A 49 -21.93 -18.87 -4.79
C LEU A 49 -21.31 -19.58 -5.98
N PHE A 50 -20.07 -19.21 -6.29
CA PHE A 50 -19.28 -19.77 -7.39
C PHE A 50 -17.98 -20.34 -6.82
N PRO A 51 -17.53 -21.51 -7.29
CA PRO A 51 -16.22 -22.04 -6.89
C PRO A 51 -15.08 -21.15 -7.39
N SER A 52 -14.00 -21.16 -6.62
CA SER A 52 -12.77 -20.47 -6.98
C SER A 52 -12.24 -20.92 -8.36
N TYR A 53 -11.74 -19.97 -9.15
CA TYR A 53 -11.15 -20.18 -10.48
C TYR A 53 -12.08 -20.68 -11.59
N ILE A 54 -13.38 -20.86 -11.33
CA ILE A 54 -14.35 -21.20 -12.39
C ILE A 54 -14.74 -19.96 -13.19
N CYS A 55 -15.02 -18.86 -12.48
CA CYS A 55 -15.29 -17.58 -13.13
C CYS A 55 -13.96 -16.92 -13.51
N SER A 56 -13.79 -16.58 -14.80
CA SER A 56 -12.57 -15.94 -15.31
C SER A 56 -12.30 -14.56 -14.68
N ASP A 57 -13.33 -13.93 -14.13
CA ASP A 57 -13.26 -12.65 -13.42
C ASP A 57 -12.94 -12.79 -11.92
N GLY A 58 -12.79 -14.03 -11.42
CA GLY A 58 -12.51 -14.33 -10.02
C GLY A 58 -13.72 -14.20 -9.10
N LEU A 59 -14.94 -14.06 -9.63
CA LEU A 59 -16.15 -13.96 -8.83
C LEU A 59 -16.40 -15.27 -8.06
N VAL A 60 -16.55 -15.18 -6.75
CA VAL A 60 -16.87 -16.33 -5.88
C VAL A 60 -18.20 -16.20 -5.17
N ARG A 61 -18.71 -14.97 -5.06
CA ARG A 61 -20.02 -14.72 -4.44
C ARG A 61 -20.64 -13.46 -4.99
N ARG A 62 -21.92 -13.54 -5.35
CA ARG A 62 -22.77 -12.38 -5.66
C ARG A 62 -23.97 -12.37 -4.71
N ILE A 63 -24.25 -11.22 -4.10
CA ILE A 63 -25.43 -11.00 -3.27
C ILE A 63 -26.24 -9.89 -3.92
N THR A 64 -27.47 -10.20 -4.30
CA THR A 64 -28.45 -9.21 -4.76
C THR A 64 -29.46 -8.97 -3.66
N ILE A 65 -29.57 -7.73 -3.21
CA ILE A 65 -30.55 -7.28 -2.22
C ILE A 65 -31.71 -6.64 -2.97
N TYR A 66 -32.94 -6.98 -2.58
CA TYR A 66 -34.17 -6.54 -3.20
C TYR A 66 -35.01 -5.70 -2.24
N GLU A 67 -35.86 -4.83 -2.78
CA GLU A 67 -36.83 -4.07 -2.00
C GLU A 67 -37.96 -4.97 -1.49
N ASP A 68 -38.36 -5.91 -2.33
CA ASP A 68 -39.54 -6.74 -2.19
C ASP A 68 -39.18 -8.19 -1.84
N ASP A 69 -40.14 -8.89 -1.22
CA ASP A 69 -39.98 -10.31 -0.90
C ASP A 69 -40.16 -11.22 -2.14
N GLN A 70 -40.60 -10.66 -3.29
CA GLN A 70 -40.75 -11.40 -4.56
C GLN A 70 -39.50 -11.34 -5.45
N TYR A 71 -38.43 -10.66 -5.02
CA TYR A 71 -37.17 -10.52 -5.74
C TYR A 71 -37.31 -9.85 -7.13
N THR A 72 -38.17 -8.84 -7.23
CA THR A 72 -38.45 -8.12 -8.49
C THR A 72 -37.63 -6.85 -8.64
N THR A 73 -37.41 -6.09 -7.55
CA THR A 73 -36.74 -4.78 -7.58
C THR A 73 -35.40 -4.86 -6.85
N PRO A 74 -34.26 -5.05 -7.55
CA PRO A 74 -32.96 -5.04 -6.92
C PRO A 74 -32.58 -3.61 -6.49
N ILE A 75 -32.01 -3.47 -5.29
CA ILE A 75 -31.49 -2.20 -4.74
C ILE A 75 -29.96 -2.20 -4.73
N ARG A 76 -29.33 -3.35 -4.49
CA ARG A 76 -27.87 -3.41 -4.30
C ARG A 76 -27.29 -4.74 -4.74
N TYR A 77 -26.15 -4.67 -5.42
CA TYR A 77 -25.29 -5.81 -5.73
C TYR A 77 -24.03 -5.76 -4.87
N CYS A 78 -23.68 -6.87 -4.23
CA CYS A 78 -22.39 -7.05 -3.55
C CYS A 78 -21.69 -8.27 -4.13
N GLU A 79 -20.58 -8.05 -4.80
CA GLU A 79 -19.76 -9.07 -5.45
C GLU A 79 -18.47 -9.23 -4.67
N LYS A 80 -18.10 -10.48 -4.38
CA LYS A 80 -16.83 -10.84 -3.76
C LYS A 80 -16.00 -11.61 -4.75
N TYR A 81 -14.75 -11.22 -4.87
CA TYR A 81 -13.77 -11.83 -5.75
C TYR A 81 -12.62 -12.44 -4.95
N LEU A 82 -11.97 -13.43 -5.54
CA LEU A 82 -10.73 -14.00 -5.03
C LEU A 82 -9.72 -14.12 -6.15
N ASN A 83 -8.45 -14.14 -5.75
CA ASN A 83 -7.33 -14.49 -6.60
C ASN A 83 -7.12 -13.56 -7.79
N ARG A 84 -7.64 -12.33 -7.78
CA ARG A 84 -7.41 -11.37 -8.87
C ARG A 84 -6.04 -10.72 -8.74
N ASN A 85 -5.32 -10.57 -9.84
CA ASN A 85 -4.02 -9.88 -9.90
C ASN A 85 -4.10 -8.39 -9.52
N ASP A 86 -5.27 -7.78 -9.69
CA ASP A 86 -5.57 -6.41 -9.30
C ASP A 86 -5.96 -6.27 -7.82
N TYR A 87 -5.89 -7.35 -7.02
CA TYR A 87 -6.23 -7.32 -5.59
C TYR A 87 -7.65 -6.80 -5.28
N LEU A 88 -8.57 -6.78 -6.25
CA LEU A 88 -9.97 -6.44 -5.99
C LEU A 88 -10.60 -7.59 -5.21
N VAL A 89 -11.15 -7.29 -4.03
CA VAL A 89 -11.75 -8.30 -3.14
C VAL A 89 -13.27 -8.19 -3.12
N GLU A 90 -13.79 -6.97 -3.19
CA GLU A 90 -15.23 -6.72 -3.12
C GLU A 90 -15.60 -5.55 -4.02
N SER A 91 -16.69 -5.67 -4.76
CA SER A 91 -17.33 -4.55 -5.46
C SER A 91 -18.78 -4.49 -5.05
N THR A 92 -19.21 -3.31 -4.60
CA THR A 92 -20.62 -3.05 -4.27
C THR A 92 -21.17 -2.04 -5.25
N ARG A 93 -22.34 -2.33 -5.84
CA ARG A 93 -23.11 -1.37 -6.62
C ARG A 93 -24.43 -1.07 -5.93
N ASP A 94 -24.63 0.18 -5.56
CA ASP A 94 -25.91 0.72 -5.12
C ASP A 94 -26.69 1.18 -6.36
N LEU A 95 -27.92 0.71 -6.55
CA LEU A 95 -28.74 1.03 -7.73
C LEU A 95 -29.56 2.30 -7.56
N ASP A 96 -29.80 2.75 -6.32
CA ASP A 96 -30.54 3.99 -6.08
C ASP A 96 -29.66 5.20 -6.40
N THR A 97 -28.38 5.14 -6.02
CA THR A 97 -27.39 6.19 -6.30
C THR A 97 -26.48 5.90 -7.49
N ASP A 98 -26.67 4.75 -8.14
CA ASP A 98 -25.81 4.18 -9.20
C ASP A 98 -24.30 4.25 -8.88
N THR A 99 -23.95 4.11 -7.60
CA THR A 99 -22.57 4.24 -7.11
C THR A 99 -21.92 2.88 -6.99
N ILE A 100 -20.73 2.73 -7.57
CA ILE A 100 -19.89 1.54 -7.43
C ILE A 100 -18.80 1.83 -6.40
N THR A 101 -18.57 0.89 -5.49
CA THR A 101 -17.48 0.90 -4.51
C THR A 101 -16.64 -0.35 -4.67
N ASP A 102 -15.48 -0.20 -5.29
CA ASP A 102 -14.46 -1.25 -5.41
C ASP A 102 -13.54 -1.20 -4.19
N SER A 103 -13.34 -2.32 -3.51
CA SER A 103 -12.47 -2.46 -2.35
C SER A 103 -11.31 -3.41 -2.63
N PHE A 104 -10.09 -2.97 -2.29
CA PHE A 104 -8.85 -3.64 -2.63
C PHE A 104 -8.08 -4.11 -1.39
N GLU A 105 -7.40 -5.24 -1.54
CA GLU A 105 -6.50 -5.76 -0.53
C GLU A 105 -5.18 -4.95 -0.45
N LYS A 106 -4.49 -5.08 0.68
CA LYS A 106 -3.15 -4.51 0.84
C LYS A 106 -2.16 -5.24 -0.09
N GLY A 107 -1.21 -4.50 -0.66
CA GLY A 107 -0.16 -5.06 -1.52
C GLY A 107 -0.12 -4.43 -2.92
N ARG A 108 -1.18 -3.70 -3.31
CA ARG A 108 -1.15 -2.87 -4.51
C ARG A 108 -0.06 -1.79 -4.42
N SER A 109 0.61 -1.56 -5.55
CA SER A 109 1.67 -0.54 -5.67
C SER A 109 1.17 0.90 -5.53
N ASP A 110 -0.12 1.14 -5.80
CA ASP A 110 -0.77 2.44 -5.66
C ASP A 110 -1.43 2.65 -4.28
N TYR A 111 -1.30 1.68 -3.37
CA TYR A 111 -1.84 1.73 -2.00
C TYR A 111 -3.35 1.98 -1.92
N CYS A 112 -4.08 1.81 -3.02
CA CYS A 112 -5.52 2.02 -3.08
C CYS A 112 -6.22 1.00 -2.18
N LYS A 113 -7.12 1.50 -1.32
CA LYS A 113 -7.96 0.71 -0.43
C LYS A 113 -9.37 0.61 -0.98
N ALA A 114 -9.94 1.71 -1.44
CA ALA A 114 -11.26 1.71 -2.07
C ALA A 114 -11.38 2.80 -3.13
N HIS A 115 -12.12 2.51 -4.20
CA HIS A 115 -12.45 3.45 -5.27
C HIS A 115 -13.97 3.51 -5.44
N ARG A 116 -14.54 4.69 -5.20
CA ARG A 116 -15.97 4.97 -5.31
C ARG A 116 -16.23 5.90 -6.48
N TYR A 117 -17.12 5.53 -7.39
CA TYR A 117 -17.42 6.28 -8.61
C TYR A 117 -18.83 5.94 -9.11
N LEU A 118 -19.40 6.76 -9.99
CA LEU A 118 -20.72 6.48 -10.57
C LEU A 118 -20.60 5.49 -11.72
N ALA A 119 -21.56 4.56 -11.87
CA ALA A 119 -21.41 3.47 -12.84
C ALA A 119 -21.36 3.94 -14.30
N TYR A 120 -21.97 5.09 -14.61
CA TYR A 120 -21.94 5.71 -15.93
C TYR A 120 -20.75 6.65 -16.16
N ASP A 121 -19.92 6.88 -15.13
CA ASP A 121 -18.75 7.75 -15.26
C ASP A 121 -17.72 7.15 -16.21
N LYS A 122 -17.09 8.04 -16.97
CA LYS A 122 -15.92 7.68 -17.76
C LYS A 122 -14.71 7.62 -16.82
N ASP A 123 -13.68 6.88 -17.22
CA ASP A 123 -12.39 6.83 -16.52
C ASP A 123 -11.56 8.13 -16.77
N THR A 124 -12.18 9.28 -16.53
CA THR A 124 -11.63 10.63 -16.69
C THR A 124 -11.60 11.38 -15.37
N ILE A 125 -10.67 12.33 -15.24
CA ILE A 125 -10.42 13.11 -14.01
C ILE A 125 -11.60 14.03 -13.65
N ASP A 126 -12.44 14.39 -14.63
CA ASP A 126 -13.56 15.32 -14.46
C ASP A 126 -14.82 14.70 -13.81
N CYS A 127 -14.80 13.39 -13.54
CA CYS A 127 -15.93 12.67 -12.94
C CYS A 127 -15.84 12.65 -11.42
N GLU A 128 -17.00 12.56 -10.76
CA GLU A 128 -17.07 12.47 -9.31
C GLU A 128 -16.57 11.11 -8.82
N ARG A 129 -15.53 11.12 -8.00
CA ARG A 129 -15.00 9.89 -7.41
C ARG A 129 -14.28 10.15 -6.09
N VAL A 130 -14.22 9.11 -5.28
CA VAL A 130 -13.46 9.09 -4.03
C VAL A 130 -12.51 7.90 -4.04
N ILE A 131 -11.24 8.15 -3.78
CA ILE A 131 -10.20 7.14 -3.67
C ILE A 131 -9.67 7.17 -2.24
N ASP A 132 -9.88 6.08 -1.51
CA ASP A 132 -9.33 5.85 -0.18
C ASP A 132 -8.02 5.07 -0.28
N PHE A 133 -7.03 5.42 0.53
CA PHE A 133 -5.70 4.83 0.54
C PHE A 133 -5.36 4.21 1.91
N TYR A 134 -4.47 3.22 1.90
CA TYR A 134 -3.83 2.74 3.11
C TYR A 134 -2.75 3.74 3.56
N TYR A 135 -3.15 4.78 4.30
CA TYR A 135 -2.28 5.91 4.67
C TYR A 135 -0.92 5.51 5.30
N LYS A 136 -0.87 4.43 6.08
CA LYS A 136 0.39 3.92 6.69
C LYS A 136 1.41 3.40 5.67
N ALA A 137 0.96 3.01 4.48
CA ALA A 137 1.83 2.58 3.39
C ALA A 137 2.25 3.74 2.49
N HIS A 138 1.53 4.87 2.55
CA HIS A 138 1.82 6.06 1.76
C HIS A 138 2.80 6.98 2.50
N PHE A 139 3.96 7.26 1.91
CA PHE A 139 5.02 8.05 2.56
C PHE A 139 4.55 9.46 3.00
N ASP A 140 3.68 10.08 2.21
CA ASP A 140 3.17 11.44 2.45
C ASP A 140 1.89 11.49 3.34
N GLY A 141 1.50 10.37 3.95
CA GLY A 141 0.32 10.30 4.84
C GLY A 141 -1.04 10.51 4.15
N LEU A 142 -1.10 10.46 2.81
CA LEU A 142 -2.34 10.63 2.05
C LEU A 142 -3.32 9.48 2.37
N SER A 143 -4.51 9.85 2.80
CA SER A 143 -5.55 8.89 3.24
C SER A 143 -6.74 8.83 2.30
N ARG A 144 -7.10 9.95 1.68
CA ARG A 144 -8.24 10.05 0.77
C ARG A 144 -8.06 11.17 -0.24
N ILE A 145 -8.49 10.91 -1.47
CA ILE A 145 -8.74 11.92 -2.51
C ILE A 145 -10.24 11.90 -2.82
N GLU A 146 -10.87 13.07 -2.81
CA GLU A 146 -12.21 13.29 -3.35
C GLU A 146 -12.05 14.23 -4.54
N MET A 147 -12.61 13.89 -5.69
CA MET A 147 -12.51 14.72 -6.87
C MET A 147 -13.83 14.79 -7.61
N GLY A 148 -14.01 15.88 -8.33
CA GLY A 148 -15.08 16.07 -9.28
C GLY A 148 -14.64 17.06 -10.37
N PRO A 149 -15.58 17.55 -11.19
CA PRO A 149 -15.24 18.43 -12.32
C PRO A 149 -14.63 19.76 -11.88
N PHE A 150 -15.05 20.28 -10.72
CA PHE A 150 -14.69 21.62 -10.25
C PHE A 150 -13.88 21.61 -8.94
N HIS A 151 -13.57 20.44 -8.39
CA HIS A 151 -12.84 20.35 -7.14
C HIS A 151 -11.92 19.13 -7.04
N LEU A 152 -10.89 19.27 -6.21
CA LEU A 152 -10.01 18.20 -5.76
C LEU A 152 -9.73 18.41 -4.26
N THR A 153 -10.09 17.45 -3.44
CA THR A 153 -9.86 17.47 -1.99
C THR A 153 -8.93 16.32 -1.62
N GLN A 154 -7.89 16.62 -0.84
CA GLN A 154 -6.92 15.66 -0.33
C GLN A 154 -6.96 15.68 1.20
N HIS A 155 -7.07 14.50 1.79
CA HIS A 155 -7.04 14.32 3.24
C HIS A 155 -5.76 13.58 3.64
N TYR A 156 -5.06 14.13 4.63
CA TYR A 156 -3.79 13.59 5.11
C TYR A 156 -3.89 13.23 6.59
N VAL A 157 -3.10 12.25 7.00
CA VAL A 157 -2.99 11.73 8.36
C VAL A 157 -1.51 11.65 8.72
N ASP A 158 -1.15 12.08 9.93
CA ASP A 158 0.19 11.94 10.51
C ASP A 158 1.34 12.59 9.68
N ARG A 159 1.10 13.73 9.04
CA ARG A 159 2.15 14.51 8.38
C ARG A 159 2.98 15.35 9.36
N ASP A 160 4.28 15.42 9.10
CA ASP A 160 5.24 16.20 9.90
C ASP A 160 4.98 17.73 9.87
N ASP A 161 4.43 18.22 8.76
CA ASP A 161 4.07 19.63 8.58
C ASP A 161 2.66 19.98 9.09
N PHE A 162 1.98 19.02 9.75
CA PHE A 162 0.64 19.16 10.31
C PHE A 162 -0.47 19.45 9.29
N LEU A 163 -0.20 19.40 7.98
CA LEU A 163 -1.23 19.51 6.95
C LEU A 163 -2.15 18.29 7.02
N TYR A 164 -3.45 18.51 7.16
CA TYR A 164 -4.43 17.40 7.20
C TYR A 164 -5.48 17.49 6.09
N TYR A 165 -5.61 18.65 5.46
CA TYR A 165 -6.64 18.91 4.47
C TYR A 165 -6.16 19.93 3.44
N ARG A 166 -6.29 19.58 2.16
CA ARG A 166 -6.13 20.51 1.04
C ARG A 166 -7.36 20.40 0.16
N HIS A 167 -7.91 21.54 -0.25
CA HIS A 167 -9.03 21.61 -1.17
C HIS A 167 -8.74 22.60 -2.27
N THR A 168 -8.88 22.17 -3.51
CA THR A 168 -8.62 22.94 -4.70
C THR A 168 -9.93 23.10 -5.46
N GLU A 169 -10.20 24.32 -5.90
CA GLU A 169 -11.29 24.66 -6.80
C GLU A 169 -10.72 24.94 -8.19
N PHE A 170 -11.41 24.45 -9.22
CA PHE A 170 -11.05 24.66 -10.62
C PHE A 170 -12.03 25.58 -11.33
N SER A 171 -11.58 26.19 -12.42
CA SER A 171 -12.40 27.06 -13.25
C SER A 171 -13.44 26.27 -14.02
N THR A 172 -14.62 26.86 -14.20
CA THR A 172 -15.68 26.33 -15.06
C THR A 172 -15.39 26.53 -16.55
N ASP A 173 -14.46 27.44 -16.91
CA ASP A 173 -14.14 27.76 -18.29
C ASP A 173 -13.24 26.69 -18.93
N LYS A 174 -13.82 25.88 -19.81
CA LYS A 174 -13.13 24.86 -20.60
C LYS A 174 -12.36 25.44 -21.81
N SER A 175 -12.24 26.76 -21.95
CA SER A 175 -11.77 27.39 -23.21
C SER A 175 -10.27 27.31 -23.46
N ASN A 176 -9.44 27.00 -22.45
CA ASN A 176 -7.99 27.15 -22.56
C ASN A 176 -7.20 25.84 -22.33
N SER A 177 -7.85 24.68 -22.19
CA SER A 177 -7.20 23.42 -21.77
C SER A 177 -6.58 22.58 -22.89
N THR A 178 -6.36 23.14 -24.09
CA THR A 178 -5.82 22.42 -25.26
C THR A 178 -4.47 22.92 -25.76
N THR A 179 -3.76 23.73 -24.98
CA THR A 179 -2.35 24.02 -25.25
C THR A 179 -1.49 23.06 -24.42
N ASN A 180 -0.96 22.03 -25.10
CA ASN A 180 0.08 21.10 -24.62
C ASN A 180 -0.34 19.79 -23.95
N ASN A 181 -1.29 19.02 -24.52
CA ASN A 181 -1.45 17.56 -24.29
C ASN A 181 -1.48 17.03 -22.83
N ILE A 182 -1.54 17.92 -21.85
CA ILE A 182 -1.58 17.68 -20.41
C ILE A 182 -2.87 18.38 -19.99
N HIS A 183 -3.90 17.60 -19.69
CA HIS A 183 -5.17 18.10 -19.19
C HIS A 183 -4.99 18.66 -17.76
N SER A 184 -4.33 19.80 -17.60
CA SER A 184 -4.27 20.50 -16.31
C SER A 184 -5.40 21.52 -16.22
N ARG A 185 -6.30 21.33 -15.24
CA ARG A 185 -7.41 22.27 -15.03
C ARG A 185 -6.89 23.58 -14.45
N HIS A 186 -7.49 24.69 -14.83
CA HIS A 186 -7.10 26.00 -14.31
C HIS A 186 -7.54 26.12 -12.84
N ILE A 187 -6.59 26.22 -11.92
CA ILE A 187 -6.85 26.35 -10.49
C ILE A 187 -7.29 27.78 -10.18
N THR A 188 -8.41 27.93 -9.48
CA THR A 188 -8.95 29.23 -9.08
C THR A 188 -8.64 29.56 -7.63
N LYS A 189 -8.66 28.53 -6.77
CA LYS A 189 -8.49 28.67 -5.34
C LYS A 189 -7.93 27.38 -4.72
N ILE A 190 -7.06 27.53 -3.74
CA ILE A 190 -6.50 26.44 -2.93
C ILE A 190 -6.69 26.79 -1.45
N ASP A 191 -7.32 25.91 -0.69
CA ASP A 191 -7.53 26.00 0.75
C ASP A 191 -6.75 24.88 1.46
N GLU A 192 -5.79 25.23 2.29
CA GLU A 192 -5.04 24.30 3.14
C GLU A 192 -5.39 24.50 4.62
N LYS A 193 -5.51 23.41 5.37
CA LYS A 193 -5.76 23.44 6.82
C LYS A 193 -4.76 22.56 7.55
N TYR A 194 -4.31 23.08 8.69
CA TYR A 194 -3.23 22.51 9.48
C TYR A 194 -3.68 22.26 10.93
N HIS A 195 -3.10 21.23 11.55
CA HIS A 195 -3.26 20.96 12.97
C HIS A 195 -2.38 21.89 13.81
N ARG A 196 -2.80 22.13 15.06
CA ARG A 196 -2.08 23.00 15.99
C ARG A 196 -0.71 22.41 16.33
N ASN A 197 0.35 23.17 16.12
CA ASN A 197 1.69 22.83 16.58
C ASN A 197 2.02 23.55 17.89
N GLU A 198 1.95 22.84 19.02
CA GLU A 198 2.18 23.41 20.35
C GLU A 198 3.58 24.02 20.56
N LYS A 199 4.56 23.68 19.72
CA LYS A 199 5.92 24.23 19.78
C LYS A 199 6.00 25.69 19.29
N VAL A 200 5.04 26.13 18.49
CA VAL A 200 4.97 27.48 17.92
C VAL A 200 3.89 28.29 18.65
N LEU A 201 4.08 29.60 18.79
CA LEU A 201 3.06 30.48 19.36
C LEU A 201 1.82 30.51 18.47
N ALA A 202 0.62 30.51 19.05
CA ALA A 202 -0.63 30.37 18.30
C ALA A 202 -0.83 31.46 17.23
N HIS A 203 -0.42 32.70 17.54
CA HIS A 203 -0.50 33.83 16.62
C HIS A 203 0.49 33.77 15.43
N ARG A 204 1.45 32.83 15.44
CA ARG A 204 2.38 32.54 14.33
C ARG A 204 2.17 31.17 13.70
N ASP A 205 1.32 30.35 14.30
CA ASP A 205 1.02 29.01 13.82
C ASP A 205 -0.17 29.05 12.85
N ILE A 206 0.07 28.64 11.61
CA ILE A 206 -0.91 28.76 10.53
C ILE A 206 -1.97 27.68 10.71
N ALA A 207 -3.23 28.08 10.87
CA ALA A 207 -4.35 27.14 10.95
C ALA A 207 -4.98 26.88 9.58
N VAL A 208 -5.13 27.95 8.80
CA VAL A 208 -5.72 27.90 7.45
C VAL A 208 -4.94 28.84 6.55
N ARG A 209 -4.57 28.33 5.38
CA ARG A 209 -3.97 29.12 4.30
C ARG A 209 -4.86 29.02 3.07
N LYS A 210 -5.15 30.15 2.43
CA LYS A 210 -5.98 30.21 1.24
C LYS A 210 -5.27 30.98 0.15
N PHE A 211 -5.01 30.34 -0.97
CA PHE A 211 -4.51 30.99 -2.17
C PHE A 211 -5.69 31.25 -3.10
N ILE A 212 -6.04 32.51 -3.30
CA ILE A 212 -7.11 32.93 -4.23
C ILE A 212 -6.43 33.43 -5.49
N ILE A 213 -6.09 32.50 -6.38
CA ILE A 213 -5.29 32.75 -7.58
C ILE A 213 -5.98 33.76 -8.50
N ASN A 214 -7.30 33.62 -8.71
CA ASN A 214 -8.07 34.52 -9.58
C ASN A 214 -8.08 35.98 -9.11
N LYS A 215 -7.93 36.23 -7.80
CA LYS A 215 -7.90 37.58 -7.22
C LYS A 215 -6.50 38.05 -6.88
N ASN A 216 -5.49 37.22 -7.11
CA ASN A 216 -4.12 37.48 -6.69
C ASN A 216 -4.00 37.74 -5.18
N GLU A 217 -4.76 37.02 -4.34
CA GLU A 217 -4.75 37.22 -2.88
C GLU A 217 -4.29 35.96 -2.15
N ILE A 218 -3.58 36.13 -1.03
CA ILE A 218 -3.23 35.04 -0.11
C ILE A 218 -3.81 35.40 1.26
N HIS A 219 -4.74 34.58 1.77
CA HIS A 219 -5.35 34.77 3.09
C HIS A 219 -4.83 33.73 4.07
N ILE A 220 -4.35 34.20 5.21
CA ILE A 220 -3.78 33.38 6.27
C ILE A 220 -4.56 33.62 7.54
N LYS A 221 -4.96 32.52 8.18
CA LYS A 221 -5.60 32.54 9.48
C LYS A 221 -4.77 31.69 10.41
N TYR A 222 -4.31 32.28 11.50
CA TYR A 222 -3.52 31.59 12.51
C TYR A 222 -4.42 30.88 13.52
N HIS A 223 -3.83 30.03 14.36
CA HIS A 223 -4.54 29.36 15.44
C HIS A 223 -4.98 30.34 16.53
N TYR A 224 -6.03 29.97 17.26
CA TYR A 224 -6.50 30.75 18.41
C TYR A 224 -5.47 30.74 19.53
N ASP A 225 -5.19 31.91 20.08
CA ASP A 225 -4.37 32.03 21.27
C ASP A 225 -5.19 31.76 22.54
N LYS A 226 -4.53 31.32 23.62
CA LYS A 226 -5.20 30.97 24.87
C LYS A 226 -5.91 32.21 25.44
N GLY A 227 -7.22 32.09 25.66
CA GLY A 227 -8.04 33.17 26.24
C GLY A 227 -8.51 34.23 25.24
N GLN A 228 -8.29 34.05 23.93
CA GLN A 228 -8.73 35.00 22.90
C GLN A 228 -9.92 34.46 22.10
N SER A 229 -10.94 35.29 21.92
CA SER A 229 -12.14 34.94 21.13
C SER A 229 -11.94 35.11 19.62
N THR A 230 -10.99 35.94 19.20
CA THR A 230 -10.62 36.14 17.80
C THR A 230 -9.20 35.64 17.53
N ARG A 231 -8.90 35.40 16.26
CA ARG A 231 -7.60 34.89 15.78
C ARG A 231 -6.89 35.93 14.93
N ASN A 232 -5.57 35.83 14.88
CA ASN A 232 -4.78 36.63 13.95
C ASN A 232 -5.11 36.25 12.51
N THR A 233 -5.18 37.27 11.65
CA THR A 233 -5.34 37.06 10.21
C THR A 233 -4.42 37.98 9.44
N ARG A 234 -3.89 37.48 8.33
CA ARG A 234 -3.03 38.23 7.43
C ARG A 234 -3.46 37.99 6.00
N THR A 235 -3.60 39.06 5.23
CA THR A 235 -3.92 39.02 3.81
C THR A 235 -2.80 39.69 3.03
N PHE A 236 -2.28 39.00 2.03
CA PHE A 236 -1.33 39.55 1.08
C PHE A 236 -2.01 39.75 -0.28
N MET A 237 -1.86 40.94 -0.84
CA MET A 237 -2.28 41.29 -2.19
C MET A 237 -1.08 41.17 -3.13
N LYS A 238 -1.11 40.23 -4.08
CA LYS A 238 -0.03 40.09 -5.05
C LYS A 238 -0.15 41.19 -6.12
N PRO A 239 0.95 41.87 -6.49
CA PRO A 239 0.90 42.86 -7.55
C PRO A 239 0.55 42.18 -8.88
N THR A 240 -0.30 42.82 -9.68
CA THR A 240 -0.59 42.37 -11.04
C THR A 240 0.70 42.41 -11.85
N ALA A 241 1.18 41.24 -12.28
CA ALA A 241 2.45 41.08 -12.98
C ALA A 241 2.40 41.68 -14.39
N ASP A 242 2.50 43.01 -14.51
CA ASP A 242 2.87 43.64 -15.77
C ASP A 242 4.39 43.54 -15.93
N ARG A 243 4.81 42.40 -16.49
CA ARG A 243 6.06 42.19 -17.25
C ARG A 243 7.39 42.52 -16.55
N GLY A 244 8.04 41.47 -16.05
CA GLY A 244 9.50 41.30 -16.18
C GLY A 244 10.41 41.97 -15.14
N ASP A 245 9.91 42.83 -14.25
CA ASP A 245 10.73 43.51 -13.25
C ASP A 245 10.46 43.02 -11.81
N ARG A 246 11.53 43.04 -11.01
CA ARG A 246 11.63 42.56 -9.62
C ARG A 246 10.36 42.90 -8.82
N LEU A 247 9.75 41.91 -8.16
CA LEU A 247 8.65 42.09 -7.20
C LEU A 247 9.01 43.20 -6.20
N VAL A 248 8.41 44.38 -6.35
CA VAL A 248 8.56 45.49 -5.40
C VAL A 248 7.51 45.28 -4.31
N PHE A 249 7.97 44.89 -3.12
CA PHE A 249 7.11 44.75 -1.95
C PHE A 249 6.77 46.11 -1.35
N ASP A 250 5.47 46.42 -1.30
CA ASP A 250 4.95 47.59 -0.62
C ASP A 250 4.18 47.13 0.64
N PRO A 251 4.45 47.68 1.84
CA PRO A 251 3.71 47.37 3.05
C PRO A 251 2.18 47.56 2.93
N SER A 252 1.70 48.42 2.03
CA SER A 252 0.27 48.62 1.76
C SER A 252 -0.42 47.38 1.15
N MET A 253 0.35 46.43 0.60
CA MET A 253 -0.15 45.16 0.08
C MET A 253 -0.48 44.14 1.17
N VAL A 254 -0.17 44.45 2.44
CA VAL A 254 -0.42 43.56 3.57
C VAL A 254 -1.51 44.14 4.46
N HIS A 255 -2.54 43.35 4.71
CA HIS A 255 -3.57 43.65 5.70
C HIS A 255 -3.48 42.66 6.85
N GLU A 256 -3.11 43.16 8.02
CA GLU A 256 -2.96 42.36 9.23
C GLU A 256 -4.01 42.76 10.27
N TYR A 257 -4.59 41.75 10.91
CA TYR A 257 -5.44 41.92 12.09
C TYR A 257 -4.84 41.13 13.24
N HIS A 258 -4.57 41.84 14.33
CA HIS A 258 -4.10 41.27 15.58
C HIS A 258 -5.19 41.43 16.67
N PRO A 259 -5.64 40.35 17.33
CA PRO A 259 -6.63 40.40 18.40
C PRO A 259 -6.23 41.30 19.59
N ASN A 260 -4.95 41.30 19.95
CA ASN A 260 -4.41 42.25 20.92
C ASN A 260 -4.16 43.62 20.25
N PRO A 261 -4.88 44.70 20.64
CA PRO A 261 -4.72 46.04 20.05
C PRO A 261 -3.39 46.71 20.42
N MET A 262 -2.68 46.20 21.42
CA MET A 262 -1.36 46.70 21.86
C MET A 262 -0.18 45.95 21.22
N ALA A 263 -0.46 45.01 20.31
CA ALA A 263 0.61 44.28 19.62
C ALA A 263 1.42 45.23 18.72
N LEU A 264 2.74 45.11 18.80
CA LEU A 264 3.64 45.89 17.95
C LEU A 264 3.53 45.39 16.49
N PRO A 265 3.42 46.28 15.50
CA PRO A 265 3.41 45.88 14.10
C PRO A 265 4.73 45.17 13.74
N GLU A 266 4.64 44.14 12.92
CA GLU A 266 5.83 43.42 12.48
C GLU A 266 6.73 44.30 11.59
N LYS A 267 8.05 44.06 11.64
CA LYS A 267 8.98 44.82 10.79
C LYS A 267 8.75 44.43 9.33
N ASN A 268 8.74 45.43 8.44
CA ASN A 268 8.53 45.24 6.99
C ASN A 268 9.42 44.15 6.38
N ILE A 269 10.65 43.97 6.85
CA ILE A 269 11.57 42.95 6.33
C ILE A 269 11.07 41.52 6.61
N TYR A 270 10.43 41.28 7.75
CA TYR A 270 9.87 39.97 8.09
C TYR A 270 8.61 39.71 7.28
N LEU A 271 7.77 40.74 7.07
CA LEU A 271 6.60 40.65 6.21
C LEU A 271 6.99 40.30 4.75
N PHE A 272 8.09 40.87 4.26
CA PHE A 272 8.63 40.53 2.94
C PHE A 272 9.07 39.06 2.84
N TYR A 273 9.83 38.56 3.83
CA TYR A 273 10.25 37.15 3.83
C TYR A 273 9.08 36.18 3.96
N ASP A 274 8.08 36.52 4.77
CA ASP A 274 6.86 35.73 4.94
C ASP A 274 6.05 35.71 3.63
N PHE A 275 5.93 36.85 2.95
CA PHE A 275 5.29 36.96 1.65
C PHE A 275 6.01 36.13 0.56
N ASP A 276 7.34 36.25 0.44
CA ASP A 276 8.15 35.46 -0.50
C ASP A 276 8.02 33.95 -0.24
N LYS A 277 7.99 33.54 1.04
CA LYS A 277 7.72 32.16 1.42
C LYS A 277 6.34 31.70 0.93
N HIS A 278 5.30 32.50 1.12
CA HIS A 278 3.96 32.14 0.68
C HIS A 278 3.78 32.11 -0.83
N LEU A 279 4.51 32.93 -1.59
CA LEU A 279 4.57 32.82 -3.05
C LEU A 279 5.18 31.48 -3.49
N LYS A 280 6.30 31.09 -2.89
CA LYS A 280 6.94 29.79 -3.17
C LYS A 280 6.05 28.61 -2.79
N ASP A 281 5.38 28.72 -1.65
CA ASP A 281 4.44 27.70 -1.19
C ASP A 281 3.24 27.59 -2.15
N GLU A 282 2.74 28.70 -2.72
CA GLU A 282 1.67 28.70 -3.74
C GLU A 282 2.10 27.95 -5.00
N ASP A 283 3.30 28.23 -5.52
CA ASP A 283 3.86 27.55 -6.69
C ASP A 283 4.05 26.05 -6.43
N HIS A 284 4.57 25.69 -5.25
CA HIS A 284 4.75 24.29 -4.85
C HIS A 284 3.41 23.56 -4.73
N CYS A 285 2.40 24.17 -4.11
CA CYS A 285 1.06 23.60 -4.00
C CYS A 285 0.43 23.40 -5.38
N THR A 286 0.58 24.38 -6.26
CA THR A 286 0.07 24.32 -7.63
C THR A 286 0.71 23.18 -8.42
N SER A 287 2.03 23.00 -8.32
CA SER A 287 2.72 21.85 -8.92
C SER A 287 2.21 20.53 -8.36
N ARG A 288 2.12 20.41 -7.02
CA ARG A 288 1.68 19.18 -6.35
C ARG A 288 0.25 18.77 -6.73
N ILE A 289 -0.64 19.74 -6.92
CA ILE A 289 -2.01 19.49 -7.40
C ILE A 289 -1.99 18.91 -8.82
N LYS A 290 -1.19 19.46 -9.73
CA LYS A 290 -1.05 18.95 -11.10
C LYS A 290 -0.44 17.55 -11.15
N ASP A 291 0.55 17.29 -10.29
CA ASP A 291 1.13 15.95 -10.12
C ASP A 291 0.07 14.97 -9.64
N THR A 292 -0.75 15.38 -8.66
CA THR A 292 -1.88 14.56 -8.16
C THR A 292 -2.89 14.26 -9.27
N GLU A 293 -3.28 15.24 -10.11
CA GLU A 293 -4.17 14.99 -11.24
C GLU A 293 -3.58 13.96 -12.22
N SER A 294 -2.28 14.04 -12.47
CA SER A 294 -1.55 13.12 -13.36
C SER A 294 -1.43 11.71 -12.77
N GLU A 295 -1.20 11.60 -11.46
CA GLU A 295 -1.20 10.34 -10.72
C GLU A 295 -2.58 9.67 -10.77
N VAL A 296 -3.67 10.44 -10.57
CA VAL A 296 -5.03 9.90 -10.67
C VAL A 296 -5.37 9.50 -12.11
N ALA A 297 -4.98 10.28 -13.11
CA ALA A 297 -5.16 9.89 -14.52
C ALA A 297 -4.48 8.55 -14.83
N SER A 298 -3.26 8.36 -14.32
CA SER A 298 -2.48 7.13 -14.47
C SER A 298 -3.14 5.96 -13.73
N PHE A 299 -3.68 6.20 -12.53
CA PHE A 299 -4.48 5.22 -11.79
C PHE A 299 -5.73 4.78 -12.56
N LEU A 300 -6.49 5.72 -13.13
CA LEU A 300 -7.69 5.42 -13.91
C LEU A 300 -7.37 4.61 -15.17
N LYS A 301 -6.29 4.98 -15.88
CA LYS A 301 -5.81 4.21 -17.02
C LYS A 301 -5.45 2.78 -16.61
N ARG A 302 -4.72 2.62 -15.50
CA ARG A 302 -4.38 1.29 -14.96
C ARG A 302 -5.63 0.49 -14.60
N ARG A 303 -6.65 1.12 -14.00
CA ARG A 303 -7.94 0.47 -13.71
C ARG A 303 -8.67 0.01 -14.98
N ALA A 304 -8.65 0.80 -16.04
CA ALA A 304 -9.21 0.40 -17.33
C ALA A 304 -8.44 -0.80 -17.91
N ASP A 305 -7.11 -0.76 -17.86
CA ASP A 305 -6.24 -1.86 -18.31
C ASP A 305 -6.44 -3.14 -17.48
N GLU A 306 -6.59 -3.03 -16.16
CA GLU A 306 -6.89 -4.14 -15.23
C GLU A 306 -8.26 -4.78 -15.52
N LYS A 307 -9.26 -3.97 -15.87
CA LYS A 307 -10.59 -4.47 -16.26
C LYS A 307 -10.56 -5.21 -17.60
N LEU A 308 -9.73 -4.77 -18.54
CA LEU A 308 -9.58 -5.40 -19.86
C LEU A 308 -8.71 -6.66 -19.81
N ASN A 309 -7.62 -6.64 -19.04
CA ASN A 309 -6.61 -7.70 -18.98
C ASN A 309 -6.57 -8.36 -17.60
N LEU A 310 -7.74 -8.75 -17.11
CA LEU A 310 -7.86 -9.39 -15.81
C LEU A 310 -7.24 -10.79 -15.83
N GLN A 311 -6.41 -11.08 -14.83
CA GLN A 311 -5.80 -12.40 -14.65
C GLN A 311 -5.97 -12.89 -13.22
N LEU A 312 -6.12 -14.19 -13.07
CA LEU A 312 -6.17 -14.82 -11.76
C LEU A 312 -4.76 -15.29 -11.34
N THR A 313 -4.36 -14.88 -10.15
CA THR A 313 -3.18 -15.34 -9.43
C THR A 313 -3.42 -16.76 -8.90
N ILE A 314 -2.46 -17.64 -9.15
CA ILE A 314 -2.49 -19.01 -8.61
C ILE A 314 -1.59 -19.01 -7.39
N SER A 315 -2.09 -19.56 -6.28
CA SER A 315 -1.28 -19.74 -5.08
C SER A 315 -0.08 -20.63 -5.38
N LEU A 316 1.10 -20.28 -4.84
CA LEU A 316 2.31 -21.10 -4.96
C LEU A 316 2.15 -22.50 -4.33
N PHE A 317 1.14 -22.67 -3.48
CA PHE A 317 0.86 -23.92 -2.78
C PHE A 317 -0.13 -24.81 -3.54
N ASP A 318 -0.82 -24.29 -4.57
CA ASP A 318 -1.76 -25.05 -5.40
C ASP A 318 -0.98 -25.76 -6.52
N ARG A 319 -0.42 -26.92 -6.19
CA ARG A 319 0.43 -27.69 -7.11
C ARG A 319 -0.34 -28.16 -8.33
N ASP A 320 -1.59 -28.58 -8.16
CA ASP A 320 -2.39 -29.16 -9.23
C ASP A 320 -2.67 -28.10 -10.31
N ARG A 321 -3.04 -26.87 -9.94
CA ARG A 321 -3.28 -25.80 -10.92
C ARG A 321 -2.02 -25.21 -11.51
N VAL A 322 -0.91 -25.17 -10.77
CA VAL A 322 0.39 -24.80 -11.34
C VAL A 322 0.77 -25.79 -12.46
N VAL A 323 0.54 -27.08 -12.25
CA VAL A 323 0.75 -28.11 -13.27
C VAL A 323 -0.23 -27.95 -14.43
N ASP A 324 -1.52 -27.78 -14.19
CA ASP A 324 -2.52 -27.64 -15.27
C ASP A 324 -2.28 -26.36 -16.11
N THR A 325 -2.03 -25.21 -15.49
CA THR A 325 -1.70 -23.99 -16.24
C THR A 325 -0.36 -24.10 -16.95
N ALA A 326 0.61 -24.83 -16.39
CA ALA A 326 1.84 -25.16 -17.09
C ALA A 326 1.53 -26.02 -18.33
N VAL A 327 0.70 -27.07 -18.22
CA VAL A 327 0.26 -27.92 -19.33
C VAL A 327 -0.45 -27.13 -20.43
N THR A 328 -1.46 -26.31 -20.08
CA THR A 328 -2.21 -25.52 -21.06
C THR A 328 -1.34 -24.45 -21.74
N LYS A 329 -0.41 -23.82 -21.03
CA LYS A 329 0.56 -22.87 -21.63
C LYS A 329 1.48 -23.56 -22.62
N LEU A 330 1.90 -24.80 -22.35
CA LEU A 330 2.75 -25.58 -23.25
C LEU A 330 2.05 -26.05 -24.52
N GLU A 331 0.74 -26.26 -24.46
CA GLU A 331 -0.08 -26.65 -25.61
C GLU A 331 -0.38 -25.46 -26.54
N THR A 332 -0.49 -24.26 -25.98
CA THR A 332 -0.85 -23.04 -26.73
C THR A 332 0.39 -22.29 -27.25
N GLU A 333 1.49 -22.35 -26.50
CA GLU A 333 2.80 -21.79 -26.84
C GLU A 333 3.77 -22.98 -26.82
N GLY A 334 4.17 -23.49 -28.00
CA GLY A 334 4.99 -24.70 -28.14
C GLY A 334 6.20 -24.76 -27.19
N PRO A 335 6.80 -25.95 -26.99
CA PRO A 335 7.48 -26.36 -25.76
C PRO A 335 8.50 -25.33 -25.28
N ARG A 336 8.06 -24.44 -24.40
CA ARG A 336 8.89 -23.61 -23.53
C ARG A 336 8.32 -23.70 -22.13
N TYR A 337 8.60 -24.80 -21.47
CA TYR A 337 8.65 -24.75 -20.01
C TYR A 337 9.92 -24.03 -19.62
N LEU A 338 9.75 -22.89 -18.96
CA LEU A 338 10.70 -22.53 -17.92
C LEU A 338 10.21 -23.23 -16.65
N SER A 339 10.87 -24.31 -16.26
CA SER A 339 10.70 -24.93 -14.95
C SER A 339 11.01 -23.93 -13.82
N GLN A 340 10.68 -24.25 -12.57
CA GLN A 340 11.12 -23.45 -11.42
C GLN A 340 12.66 -23.30 -11.37
N GLU A 341 13.40 -24.22 -11.98
CA GLU A 341 14.85 -24.09 -12.18
C GLU A 341 15.18 -23.06 -13.26
N ASP A 342 14.33 -22.89 -14.28
CA ASP A 342 14.51 -21.98 -15.42
C ASP A 342 14.04 -20.53 -15.16
N VAL A 343 12.98 -20.28 -14.37
CA VAL A 343 12.66 -18.91 -13.89
C VAL A 343 13.77 -18.38 -13.00
N MET A 344 14.38 -19.27 -12.22
CA MET A 344 15.57 -18.94 -11.47
C MET A 344 16.85 -18.92 -12.34
N ARG A 345 16.82 -19.46 -13.56
CA ARG A 345 17.86 -19.39 -14.59
C ARG A 345 17.75 -18.08 -15.41
N GLU A 346 16.56 -17.48 -15.47
CA GLU A 346 16.29 -16.19 -16.15
C GLU A 346 16.64 -14.94 -15.32
N LEU A 347 16.68 -15.03 -13.98
CA LEU A 347 17.26 -13.99 -13.15
C LEU A 347 18.78 -14.14 -13.15
N ASP A 348 19.45 -13.50 -14.11
CA ASP A 348 20.91 -13.41 -14.11
C ASP A 348 21.37 -12.81 -12.77
N PRO A 349 22.04 -13.59 -11.90
CA PRO A 349 22.46 -13.11 -10.58
C PRO A 349 23.44 -11.92 -10.68
N LEU A 350 24.10 -11.76 -11.83
CA LEU A 350 24.99 -10.63 -12.10
C LEU A 350 24.30 -9.43 -12.76
N GLY A 351 23.08 -9.58 -13.26
CA GLY A 351 22.32 -8.53 -13.94
C GLY A 351 22.30 -7.16 -13.23
N PRO A 352 21.98 -7.07 -11.93
CA PRO A 352 21.98 -5.79 -11.22
C PRO A 352 23.38 -5.19 -11.01
N TYR A 353 24.44 -6.00 -11.01
CA TYR A 353 25.83 -5.53 -10.87
C TYR A 353 26.40 -5.08 -12.22
N LEU A 354 26.09 -5.82 -13.29
CA LEU A 354 26.46 -5.47 -14.67
C LEU A 354 25.77 -4.17 -15.12
N ALA A 355 24.53 -3.93 -14.70
CA ALA A 355 23.81 -2.68 -14.99
C ALA A 355 24.46 -1.42 -14.37
N ARG A 356 25.32 -1.57 -13.34
CA ARG A 356 26.07 -0.46 -12.72
C ARG A 356 27.33 -0.11 -13.51
N ILE A 357 27.77 -0.96 -14.43
CA ILE A 357 29.01 -0.78 -15.18
C ILE A 357 28.66 -0.26 -16.58
N SER A 358 29.07 0.97 -16.86
CA SER A 358 28.70 1.69 -18.10
C SER A 358 29.28 1.05 -19.37
N ASP A 359 30.45 0.41 -19.28
CA ASP A 359 31.14 -0.25 -20.40
C ASP A 359 31.67 -1.63 -19.98
N LEU A 360 31.01 -2.70 -20.46
CA LEU A 360 31.39 -4.09 -20.15
C LEU A 360 32.72 -4.52 -20.82
N SER A 361 33.27 -3.74 -21.75
CA SER A 361 34.51 -4.01 -22.48
C SER A 361 35.79 -3.65 -21.71
N LEU A 362 35.67 -2.91 -20.61
CA LEU A 362 36.81 -2.45 -19.78
C LEU A 362 37.06 -3.36 -18.56
N ILE A 363 36.24 -4.39 -18.35
CA ILE A 363 36.34 -5.26 -17.18
C ILE A 363 37.55 -6.19 -17.34
N THR A 364 38.50 -6.07 -16.42
CA THR A 364 39.64 -6.98 -16.31
C THR A 364 39.25 -8.24 -15.54
N LYS A 365 40.06 -9.31 -15.65
CA LYS A 365 39.84 -10.58 -14.94
C LYS A 365 39.69 -10.41 -13.43
N GLU A 366 40.40 -9.45 -12.85
CA GLU A 366 40.33 -9.09 -11.43
C GLU A 366 39.00 -8.42 -11.07
N GLY A 367 38.47 -7.56 -11.94
CA GLY A 367 37.14 -6.96 -11.76
C GLY A 367 36.01 -7.99 -11.80
N ALA A 368 36.12 -9.01 -12.66
CA ALA A 368 35.16 -10.10 -12.71
C ALA A 368 35.19 -10.99 -11.45
N TYR A 369 36.37 -11.17 -10.82
CA TYR A 369 36.49 -11.87 -9.53
C TYR A 369 35.87 -11.06 -8.38
N LEU A 370 36.07 -9.74 -8.37
CA LEU A 370 35.45 -8.86 -7.37
C LEU A 370 33.93 -8.87 -7.47
N LEU A 371 33.35 -8.86 -8.68
CA LEU A 371 31.91 -8.95 -8.88
C LEU A 371 31.32 -10.29 -8.41
N TYR A 372 32.08 -11.38 -8.61
CA TYR A 372 31.71 -12.69 -8.09
C TYR A 372 31.66 -12.70 -6.56
N ASP A 373 32.70 -12.17 -5.91
CA ASP A 373 32.76 -12.09 -4.44
C ASP A 373 31.73 -11.13 -3.86
N GLU A 374 31.45 -10.00 -4.52
CA GLU A 374 30.43 -9.02 -4.12
C GLU A 374 29.03 -9.66 -4.14
N CYS A 375 28.68 -10.36 -5.22
CA CYS A 375 27.40 -11.08 -5.34
C CYS A 375 27.21 -12.13 -4.22
N LEU A 376 28.26 -12.89 -3.91
CA LEU A 376 28.21 -13.89 -2.85
C LEU A 376 28.14 -13.26 -1.45
N ASN A 377 28.84 -12.14 -1.23
CA ASN A 377 28.83 -11.44 0.05
C ASN A 377 27.49 -10.76 0.30
N ASP A 378 26.87 -10.18 -0.72
CA ASP A 378 25.53 -9.58 -0.61
C ASP A 378 24.47 -10.63 -0.26
N PHE A 379 24.55 -11.83 -0.87
CA PHE A 379 23.65 -12.93 -0.50
C PHE A 379 23.84 -13.37 0.96
N LYS A 380 25.09 -13.47 1.42
CA LYS A 380 25.41 -13.81 2.82
C LYS A 380 24.88 -12.73 3.76
N GLN A 381 25.15 -11.47 3.46
CA GLN A 381 24.73 -10.33 4.27
C GLN A 381 23.20 -10.26 4.36
N SER A 382 22.49 -10.35 3.22
CA SER A 382 21.03 -10.36 3.21
C SER A 382 20.43 -11.54 3.99
N SER A 383 21.06 -12.72 3.90
CA SER A 383 20.65 -13.89 4.69
C SER A 383 20.83 -13.67 6.19
N VAL A 384 21.95 -13.04 6.59
CA VAL A 384 22.23 -12.68 7.99
C VAL A 384 21.26 -11.60 8.49
N GLU A 385 21.02 -10.55 7.70
CA GLU A 385 20.07 -9.48 8.04
C GLU A 385 18.66 -10.02 8.24
N LYS A 386 18.23 -10.95 7.37
CA LYS A 386 16.94 -11.61 7.51
C LYS A 386 16.85 -12.45 8.78
N ALA A 387 17.89 -13.21 9.10
CA ALA A 387 17.96 -13.98 10.35
C ALA A 387 17.94 -13.06 11.59
N ASN A 388 18.71 -11.97 11.57
CA ASN A 388 18.76 -10.98 12.64
C ASN A 388 17.42 -10.28 12.84
N ARG A 389 16.69 -9.99 11.76
CA ARG A 389 15.34 -9.42 11.85
C ARG A 389 14.37 -10.37 12.55
N ILE A 390 14.41 -11.67 12.22
CA ILE A 390 13.59 -12.70 12.89
C ILE A 390 13.95 -12.76 14.38
N LEU A 391 15.25 -12.81 14.70
CA LEU A 391 15.73 -12.83 16.09
C LEU A 391 15.32 -11.58 16.87
N PHE A 392 15.37 -10.40 16.26
CA PHE A 392 14.94 -9.15 16.87
C PHE A 392 13.44 -9.19 17.24
N VAL A 393 12.60 -9.68 16.32
CA VAL A 393 11.17 -9.84 16.60
C VAL A 393 10.96 -10.88 17.71
N MET A 394 11.67 -12.00 17.69
CA MET A 394 11.61 -12.99 18.79
C MET A 394 12.01 -12.38 20.14
N GLN A 395 13.05 -11.54 20.19
CA GLN A 395 13.46 -10.82 21.41
C GLN A 395 12.38 -9.86 21.90
N GLU A 396 11.72 -9.14 20.99
CA GLU A 396 10.61 -8.24 21.34
C GLU A 396 9.41 -9.02 21.91
N HIS A 397 9.05 -10.15 21.32
CA HIS A 397 7.99 -11.03 21.81
C HIS A 397 8.35 -11.65 23.17
N ASN A 398 9.59 -12.11 23.37
CA ASN A 398 10.07 -12.60 24.67
C ASN A 398 10.03 -11.52 25.75
N ALA A 399 10.46 -10.29 25.45
CA ALA A 399 10.41 -9.18 26.41
C ALA A 399 8.97 -8.80 26.81
N LYS A 400 8.01 -8.92 25.87
CA LYS A 400 6.58 -8.73 26.17
C LYS A 400 6.05 -9.86 27.04
N LEU A 401 6.44 -11.09 26.76
CA LEU A 401 6.05 -12.28 27.52
C LEU A 401 6.56 -12.20 28.96
N GLU A 402 7.83 -11.84 29.17
CA GLU A 402 8.41 -11.65 30.51
C GLU A 402 7.66 -10.57 31.32
N LYS A 403 7.29 -9.45 30.67
CA LYS A 403 6.49 -8.40 31.32
C LYS A 403 5.10 -8.88 31.73
N LEU A 404 4.44 -9.65 30.88
CA LEU A 404 3.11 -10.21 31.19
C LEU A 404 3.19 -11.26 32.31
N GLN A 405 4.22 -12.12 32.30
CA GLN A 405 4.46 -13.07 33.38
C GLN A 405 4.79 -12.38 34.71
N ALA A 406 5.62 -11.34 34.69
CA ALA A 406 5.91 -10.54 35.87
C ALA A 406 4.65 -9.84 36.42
N SER A 407 3.76 -9.37 35.54
CA SER A 407 2.49 -8.74 35.95
C SER A 407 1.56 -9.71 36.68
N LEU A 408 1.51 -10.99 36.26
CA LEU A 408 0.75 -12.04 36.95
C LEU A 408 1.31 -12.37 38.34
N ILE A 409 2.63 -12.30 38.52
CA ILE A 409 3.29 -12.64 39.80
C ILE A 409 3.21 -11.48 40.80
N GLN A 410 3.25 -10.23 40.31
CA GLN A 410 3.34 -9.03 41.17
C GLN A 410 1.97 -8.49 41.64
N THR A 411 0.87 -8.88 41.01
CA THR A 411 -0.47 -8.35 41.36
C THR A 411 -1.27 -9.38 42.14
N ALA A 412 -1.57 -9.08 43.41
CA ALA A 412 -2.25 -10.00 44.33
C ALA A 412 -3.79 -10.01 44.21
N GLU A 413 -4.38 -9.09 43.43
CA GLU A 413 -5.84 -8.93 43.28
C GLU A 413 -6.20 -8.62 41.82
N LEU A 414 -5.89 -9.52 40.88
CA LEU A 414 -6.44 -9.45 39.53
C LEU A 414 -7.86 -10.01 39.51
N SER A 415 -8.75 -9.42 38.69
CA SER A 415 -10.05 -10.04 38.44
C SER A 415 -9.90 -11.26 37.53
N LYS A 416 -10.74 -12.29 37.71
CA LYS A 416 -10.72 -13.51 36.88
C LYS A 416 -10.76 -13.24 35.37
N ALA A 417 -11.47 -12.18 34.96
CA ALA A 417 -11.57 -11.80 33.55
C ALA A 417 -10.27 -11.17 33.02
N GLU A 418 -9.52 -10.45 33.85
CA GLU A 418 -8.22 -9.87 33.47
C GLU A 418 -7.15 -10.96 33.43
N GLU A 419 -7.18 -11.93 34.35
CA GLU A 419 -6.31 -13.11 34.33
C GLU A 419 -6.49 -13.93 33.03
N GLU A 420 -7.74 -14.23 32.65
CA GLU A 420 -8.05 -14.94 31.40
C GLU A 420 -7.56 -14.18 30.15
N GLN A 421 -7.67 -12.85 30.13
CA GLN A 421 -7.15 -12.03 29.03
C GLN A 421 -5.63 -12.04 28.95
N ILE A 422 -4.94 -11.99 30.09
CA ILE A 422 -3.48 -12.05 30.13
C ILE A 422 -3.00 -13.44 29.68
N LEU A 423 -3.65 -14.52 30.13
CA LEU A 423 -3.34 -15.89 29.72
C LEU A 423 -3.56 -16.11 28.22
N ALA A 424 -4.64 -15.56 27.66
CA ALA A 424 -4.90 -15.63 26.21
C ALA A 424 -3.78 -14.95 25.41
N LYS A 425 -3.31 -13.77 25.85
CA LYS A 425 -2.19 -13.07 25.21
C LYS A 425 -0.86 -13.80 25.36
N ILE A 426 -0.62 -14.45 26.50
CA ILE A 426 0.57 -15.30 26.69
C ILE A 426 0.55 -16.47 25.70
N ASN A 427 -0.61 -17.11 25.51
CA ASN A 427 -0.75 -18.22 24.56
C ASN A 427 -0.54 -17.76 23.10
N GLU A 428 -1.05 -16.59 22.73
CA GLU A 428 -0.82 -15.98 21.42
C GLU A 428 0.66 -15.69 21.19
N LEU A 429 1.34 -15.04 22.15
CA LEU A 429 2.78 -14.76 22.06
C LEU A 429 3.64 -16.04 21.98
N ASN A 430 3.28 -17.09 22.71
CA ASN A 430 3.97 -18.39 22.64
C ASN A 430 3.79 -19.04 21.27
N PHE A 431 2.59 -18.96 20.69
CA PHE A 431 2.34 -19.47 19.33
C PHE A 431 3.17 -18.70 18.29
N ASP A 432 3.20 -17.37 18.38
CA ASP A 432 4.02 -16.53 17.50
C ASP A 432 5.51 -16.87 17.61
N LEU A 433 6.02 -17.08 18.84
CA LEU A 433 7.41 -17.48 19.07
C LEU A 433 7.73 -18.83 18.42
N TYR A 434 6.83 -19.83 18.53
CA TYR A 434 6.99 -21.13 17.89
C TYR A 434 7.01 -21.02 16.35
N VAL A 435 6.15 -20.18 15.78
CA VAL A 435 6.14 -19.92 14.32
C VAL A 435 7.44 -19.25 13.89
N LEU A 436 7.92 -18.24 14.63
CA LEU A 436 9.17 -17.54 14.33
C LEU A 436 10.39 -18.47 14.44
N GLU A 437 10.41 -19.37 15.42
CA GLU A 437 11.46 -20.38 15.56
C GLU A 437 11.45 -21.37 14.39
N THR A 438 10.26 -21.86 14.01
CA THR A 438 10.08 -22.73 12.84
C THR A 438 10.55 -22.05 11.57
N TYR A 439 10.22 -20.76 11.40
CA TYR A 439 10.64 -19.95 10.26
C TYR A 439 12.16 -19.74 10.24
N LEU A 440 12.79 -19.51 11.40
CA LEU A 440 14.24 -19.37 11.51
C LEU A 440 14.97 -20.66 11.15
N ASN A 441 14.45 -21.81 11.60
CA ASN A 441 15.02 -23.12 11.28
C ASN A 441 14.90 -23.42 9.78
N HIS A 442 13.73 -23.20 9.19
CA HIS A 442 13.53 -23.35 7.75
C HIS A 442 14.44 -22.38 6.95
N HIS A 443 14.60 -21.15 7.41
CA HIS A 443 15.52 -20.19 6.79
C HIS A 443 16.95 -20.73 6.78
N ARG A 444 17.46 -21.22 7.92
CA ARG A 444 18.82 -21.80 8.04
C ARG A 444 19.05 -22.96 7.07
N GLU A 445 18.08 -23.87 6.96
CA GLU A 445 18.16 -25.00 6.03
C GLU A 445 18.13 -24.53 4.56
N SER A 446 17.22 -23.61 4.23
CA SER A 446 17.03 -23.12 2.87
C SER A 446 18.20 -22.25 2.38
N THR A 447 18.81 -21.43 3.25
CA THR A 447 19.95 -20.56 2.90
C THR A 447 21.14 -21.37 2.44
N SER A 448 21.43 -22.50 3.09
CA SER A 448 22.54 -23.37 2.72
C SER A 448 22.36 -23.94 1.30
N ARG A 449 21.15 -24.42 0.98
CA ARG A 449 20.82 -24.93 -0.36
C ARG A 449 20.84 -23.82 -1.41
N ARG A 450 20.28 -22.64 -1.10
CA ARG A 450 20.26 -21.49 -2.02
C ARG A 450 21.65 -20.94 -2.30
N TYR A 451 22.54 -20.94 -1.32
CA TYR A 451 23.94 -20.54 -1.50
C TYR A 451 24.66 -21.46 -2.49
N GLN A 452 24.48 -22.78 -2.37
CA GLN A 452 25.06 -23.75 -3.30
C GLN A 452 24.53 -23.56 -4.74
N VAL A 453 23.23 -23.32 -4.88
CA VAL A 453 22.61 -23.04 -6.19
C VAL A 453 23.18 -21.75 -6.79
N LEU A 454 23.36 -20.69 -5.99
CA LEU A 454 23.95 -19.42 -6.45
C LEU A 454 25.41 -19.61 -6.92
N VAL A 455 26.24 -20.32 -6.15
CA VAL A 455 27.63 -20.61 -6.52
C VAL A 455 27.69 -21.37 -7.85
N ASN A 456 26.84 -22.40 -8.02
CA ASN A 456 26.80 -23.18 -9.25
C ASN A 456 26.39 -22.32 -10.45
N ARG A 457 25.42 -21.40 -10.27
CA ARG A 457 25.00 -20.48 -11.33
C ARG A 457 26.05 -19.46 -11.72
N LEU A 458 26.76 -18.90 -10.75
CA LEU A 458 27.84 -17.97 -11.04
C LEU A 458 28.98 -18.67 -11.82
N ARG A 459 29.22 -19.95 -11.55
CA ARG A 459 30.18 -20.78 -12.33
C ARG A 459 29.69 -21.09 -13.75
N GLU A 460 28.39 -21.27 -13.93
CA GLU A 460 27.75 -21.53 -15.22
C GLU A 460 27.51 -20.26 -16.05
N SER A 461 27.76 -19.06 -15.49
CA SER A 461 27.52 -17.79 -16.18
C SER A 461 28.48 -17.58 -17.37
N PRO A 462 27.95 -17.29 -18.58
CA PRO A 462 28.76 -17.10 -19.79
C PRO A 462 29.71 -15.90 -19.67
N PHE A 463 29.33 -14.88 -18.89
CA PHE A 463 30.13 -13.67 -18.65
C PHE A 463 31.37 -13.96 -17.81
N LEU A 464 31.27 -14.79 -16.76
CA LEU A 464 32.43 -15.14 -15.93
C LEU A 464 33.32 -16.19 -16.62
N GLN A 465 32.74 -17.05 -17.45
CA GLN A 465 33.47 -18.03 -18.26
C GLN A 465 34.35 -17.37 -19.32
N SER A 466 33.94 -16.25 -19.93
CA SER A 466 34.75 -15.55 -20.94
C SER A 466 36.08 -15.00 -20.41
N PHE A 467 36.20 -14.82 -19.08
CA PHE A 467 37.44 -14.37 -18.43
C PHE A 467 38.34 -15.52 -17.93
N GLY A 468 37.97 -16.79 -18.22
CA GLY A 468 38.79 -17.96 -17.90
C GLY A 468 39.10 -18.06 -16.40
N ILE A 469 38.15 -17.69 -15.55
CA ILE A 469 38.27 -17.83 -14.10
C ILE A 469 37.97 -19.30 -13.78
N LYS A 470 39.01 -20.10 -13.54
CA LYS A 470 38.83 -21.41 -12.90
C LYS A 470 38.63 -21.16 -11.41
N LEU A 471 37.37 -21.26 -10.95
CA LEU A 471 36.95 -21.13 -9.55
C LEU A 471 36.77 -22.47 -8.85
#